data_AF-A0A7X3YCG7-F1
#
_entry.id   AF-A0A7X3YCG7-F1
#
_cell.length_a   1.000
_cell.length_b   1.000
_cell.length_c   1.000
_cell.angle_alpha   90.00
_cell.angle_beta   90.00
_cell.angle_gamma   90.00
#
_symmetry.space_group_name_H-M   'P 1'
#
loop_
_entity.id
_entity.type
_entity.pdbx_description
1 polymer ?
#
loop_
_entity_poly.entity_id
_entity_poly.type
_entity_poly.pdbx_seq_one_letter_code
_entity_poly.pdbx_strand_id
1 'polypeptide(L)'
;MGRACAISGETIRRSRLDFRFGRQDDGFTGAGLVAALFACALSAVAGTTLAQSPPPDFIPPPSVESGQIERYLQAPAAPRIPGNGPVFNGDLRVPPDEAGELSLVLGSVAVEGSTVYSDEELAPLYEDRLGRKVALAEVFGIADAITARYRNDGYILSR
;
A
#
# COMPACT_ATOMS: atom_id res chain seq x y z
N MET A 1 -69.26 -3.15 -11.41
CA MET A 1 -68.45 -3.77 -12.50
C MET A 1 -67.01 -3.30 -12.34
N GLY A 2 -66.04 -4.23 -12.28
CA GLY A 2 -64.57 -4.02 -12.30
C GLY A 2 -63.94 -3.61 -10.95
N ARG A 3 -63.59 -4.53 -10.04
CA ARG A 3 -62.33 -5.30 -9.92
C ARG A 3 -61.04 -4.44 -9.87
N ALA A 4 -60.49 -4.36 -8.65
CA ALA A 4 -59.10 -4.56 -8.24
C ALA A 4 -57.94 -4.09 -9.14
N CYS A 5 -57.02 -3.33 -8.55
CA CYS A 5 -55.62 -3.77 -8.50
C CYS A 5 -54.90 -3.16 -7.29
N ALA A 6 -54.50 -4.02 -6.37
CA ALA A 6 -53.56 -3.73 -5.31
C ALA A 6 -52.17 -3.59 -5.91
N ILE A 7 -51.43 -2.55 -5.56
CA ILE A 7 -49.98 -2.54 -5.73
C ILE A 7 -49.39 -2.06 -4.41
N SER A 8 -48.84 -3.07 -3.74
CA SER A 8 -48.12 -3.07 -2.47
C SER A 8 -47.15 -1.89 -2.37
N GLY A 9 -47.32 -1.10 -1.32
CA GLY A 9 -46.27 -0.24 -0.81
C GLY A 9 -45.21 -1.10 -0.14
N GLU A 10 -44.31 -1.66 -0.95
CA GLU A 10 -43.15 -2.41 -0.47
C GLU A 10 -42.15 -1.42 0.10
N THR A 11 -42.27 -1.22 1.42
CA THR A 11 -41.37 -0.44 2.24
C THR A 11 -39.98 -1.09 2.18
N ILE A 12 -39.11 -0.57 1.32
CA ILE A 12 -37.69 -0.94 1.28
C ILE A 12 -37.09 -0.52 2.62
N ARG A 13 -37.06 -1.47 3.56
CA ARG A 13 -36.28 -1.34 4.79
C ARG A 13 -34.83 -1.13 4.36
N ARG A 14 -34.36 0.11 4.52
CA ARG A 14 -32.93 0.43 4.57
C ARG A 14 -32.33 -0.34 5.74
N SER A 15 -31.75 -1.50 5.42
CA SER A 15 -30.89 -2.25 6.33
C SER A 15 -29.61 -1.44 6.52
N ARG A 16 -29.68 -0.49 7.45
CA ARG A 16 -28.54 0.23 8.02
C ARG A 16 -27.71 -0.81 8.80
N LEU A 17 -26.74 -1.42 8.12
CA LEU A 17 -25.69 -2.16 8.80
C LEU A 17 -24.71 -1.13 9.38
N ASP A 18 -24.99 -0.73 10.62
CA ASP A 18 -24.06 0.01 11.49
C ASP A 18 -22.81 -0.86 11.73
N PHE A 19 -21.78 -0.66 10.91
CA PHE A 19 -20.45 -1.17 11.20
C PHE A 19 -19.80 -0.28 12.25
N ARG A 20 -20.03 -0.62 13.53
CA ARG A 20 -19.28 -0.05 14.65
C ARG A 20 -17.89 -0.71 14.70
N PHE A 21 -16.89 0.02 14.23
CA PHE A 21 -15.49 -0.30 14.48
C PHE A 21 -15.16 0.12 15.94
N GLY A 22 -15.21 -0.85 16.85
CA GLY A 22 -14.82 -0.66 18.25
C GLY A 22 -13.30 -0.56 18.37
N ARG A 23 -12.82 0.63 18.72
CA ARG A 23 -11.44 0.94 19.08
C ARG A 23 -11.01 0.08 20.28
N GLN A 24 -9.92 -0.65 20.12
CA GLN A 24 -9.27 -1.44 21.15
C GLN A 24 -8.40 -0.51 22.00
N ASP A 25 -8.68 -0.43 23.31
CA ASP A 25 -7.91 0.36 24.26
C ASP A 25 -6.94 -0.55 25.01
N ASP A 26 -5.66 -0.23 24.85
CA ASP A 26 -4.51 -0.93 25.41
C ASP A 26 -4.37 -0.65 26.91
N GLY A 27 -4.59 -1.67 27.73
CA GLY A 27 -4.29 -1.66 29.16
C GLY A 27 -2.87 -2.12 29.44
N PHE A 28 -1.87 -1.28 29.18
CA PHE A 28 -0.49 -1.50 29.67
C PHE A 28 -0.40 -1.10 31.14
N THR A 29 -0.56 -2.05 32.06
CA THR A 29 -0.24 -1.85 33.50
C THR A 29 0.42 -3.11 34.05
N GLY A 30 1.75 -3.12 34.03
CA GLY A 30 2.55 -4.21 34.58
C GLY A 30 4.05 -3.93 34.62
N ALA A 31 4.49 -2.68 34.40
CA ALA A 31 5.86 -2.25 34.62
C ALA A 31 5.97 -1.70 36.05
N GLY A 32 6.55 -2.48 36.97
CA GLY A 32 6.84 -1.96 38.30
C GLY A 32 7.47 -2.93 39.28
N LEU A 33 7.17 -4.23 39.20
CA LEU A 33 7.57 -5.14 40.29
C LEU A 33 8.64 -6.17 39.93
N VAL A 34 8.85 -6.50 38.65
CA VAL A 34 9.83 -7.53 38.24
C VAL A 34 11.24 -6.96 38.00
N ALA A 35 11.37 -5.63 37.87
CA ALA A 35 12.64 -4.96 37.58
C ALA A 35 13.59 -4.84 38.80
N ALA A 36 13.11 -5.09 40.03
CA ALA A 36 13.90 -4.85 41.24
C ALA A 36 14.66 -6.09 41.77
N LEU A 37 14.46 -7.29 41.21
CA LEU A 37 15.12 -8.52 41.69
C LEU A 37 16.19 -9.07 40.74
N PHE A 38 16.29 -8.55 39.51
CA PHE A 38 17.34 -8.96 38.55
C PHE A 38 18.61 -8.10 38.61
N ALA A 39 18.61 -7.02 39.40
CA ALA A 39 19.71 -6.04 39.45
C ALA A 39 20.82 -6.35 40.49
N CYS A 40 20.62 -7.34 41.38
CA CYS A 40 21.59 -7.64 42.45
C CYS A 40 22.43 -8.92 42.24
N ALA A 41 22.22 -9.67 41.16
CA ALA A 41 22.92 -10.95 40.93
C ALA A 41 24.02 -10.91 39.85
N LEU A 42 24.27 -9.74 39.23
CA LEU A 42 25.20 -9.63 38.09
C LEU A 42 26.51 -8.85 38.38
N SER A 43 26.79 -8.51 39.64
CA SER A 43 27.92 -7.62 40.02
C SER A 43 29.16 -8.34 40.54
N ALA A 44 29.30 -9.66 40.38
CA ALA A 44 30.37 -10.44 41.00
C ALA A 44 31.38 -11.12 40.05
N VAL A 45 31.53 -10.65 38.80
CA VAL A 45 32.63 -11.10 37.93
C VAL A 45 33.43 -9.88 37.47
N ALA A 46 34.38 -9.47 38.29
CA ALA A 46 35.36 -8.45 37.95
C ALA A 46 36.77 -9.01 38.16
N GLY A 47 37.51 -9.17 37.05
CA GLY A 47 38.95 -8.93 37.02
C GLY A 47 39.89 -10.14 37.09
N THR A 48 40.21 -10.72 35.93
CA THR A 48 41.59 -11.11 35.58
C THR A 48 41.77 -11.03 34.05
N THR A 49 42.04 -9.84 33.53
CA THR A 49 42.53 -9.69 32.15
C THR A 49 44.05 -9.82 32.16
N LEU A 50 44.55 -10.99 31.74
CA LEU A 50 45.95 -11.13 31.37
C LEU A 50 46.17 -10.33 30.08
N ALA A 51 46.94 -9.24 30.17
CA ALA A 51 47.40 -8.49 29.02
C ALA A 51 48.33 -9.38 28.18
N GLN A 52 47.84 -9.95 27.09
CA GLN A 52 48.67 -10.69 26.15
C GLN A 52 49.48 -9.69 25.33
N SER A 53 50.80 -9.65 25.54
CA SER A 53 51.71 -8.94 24.64
C SER A 53 51.70 -9.62 23.27
N PRO A 54 51.70 -8.87 22.16
CA PRO A 54 51.70 -9.46 20.84
C PRO A 54 52.95 -10.32 20.61
N PRO A 55 52.83 -11.44 19.87
CA PRO A 55 53.96 -12.32 19.56
C PRO A 55 55.04 -11.56 18.77
N PRO A 56 56.31 -11.97 18.85
CA PRO A 56 57.44 -11.29 18.21
C PRO A 56 57.35 -11.20 16.68
N ASP A 57 56.46 -11.96 16.04
CA ASP A 57 56.23 -11.96 14.60
C ASP A 57 55.05 -11.07 14.15
N PHE A 58 54.59 -10.14 15.00
CA PHE A 58 53.56 -9.18 14.60
C PHE A 58 54.12 -8.20 13.55
N ILE A 59 53.86 -8.50 12.28
CA ILE A 59 54.05 -7.57 11.17
C ILE A 59 52.88 -6.60 11.20
N PRO A 60 53.10 -5.30 11.48
CA PRO A 60 52.03 -4.32 11.39
C PRO A 60 51.46 -4.33 9.97
N PRO A 61 50.14 -4.20 9.79
CA PRO A 61 49.58 -4.01 8.45
C PRO A 61 50.27 -2.81 7.80
N PRO A 62 50.43 -2.81 6.45
CA PRO A 62 50.99 -1.66 5.76
C PRO A 62 50.24 -0.42 6.23
N SER A 63 50.99 0.59 6.70
CA SER A 63 50.40 1.83 7.18
C SER A 63 49.48 2.37 6.10
N VAL A 64 48.21 2.61 6.44
CA VAL A 64 47.22 3.16 5.51
C VAL A 64 47.75 4.51 5.07
N GLU A 65 48.30 4.57 3.86
CA GLU A 65 48.77 5.80 3.25
C GLU A 65 47.57 6.74 3.18
N SER A 66 47.65 7.90 3.84
CA SER A 66 46.49 8.77 4.08
C SER A 66 45.72 9.06 2.80
N GLY A 67 46.44 9.20 1.67
CA GLY A 67 45.93 9.42 0.31
C GLY A 67 45.04 8.33 -0.30
N GLN A 68 44.91 7.16 0.32
CA GLN A 68 44.04 6.08 -0.15
C GLN A 68 42.56 6.45 0.02
N ILE A 69 42.18 7.09 1.13
CA ILE A 69 40.78 7.41 1.43
C ILE A 69 40.26 8.46 0.45
N GLU A 70 41.06 9.46 0.08
CA GLU A 70 40.70 10.46 -0.92
C GLU A 70 40.43 9.83 -2.28
N ARG A 71 41.17 8.78 -2.66
CA ARG A 71 40.93 8.06 -3.93
C ARG A 71 39.59 7.33 -3.93
N TYR A 72 39.13 6.82 -2.79
CA TYR A 72 37.81 6.21 -2.67
C TYR A 72 36.67 7.25 -2.61
N LEU A 73 36.96 8.47 -2.12
CA LEU A 73 36.00 9.57 -2.06
C LEU A 73 35.85 10.31 -3.40
N GLN A 74 36.83 10.17 -4.30
CA GLN A 74 36.75 10.71 -5.66
C GLN A 74 35.68 9.95 -6.45
N ALA A 75 34.45 10.45 -6.46
CA ALA A 75 33.35 9.85 -7.20
C ALA A 75 33.71 9.76 -8.69
N PRO A 76 33.64 8.57 -9.31
CA PRO A 76 33.76 8.43 -10.76
C PRO A 76 32.73 9.33 -11.46
N ALA A 77 33.08 9.86 -12.64
CA ALA A 77 32.13 10.66 -13.42
C ALA A 77 30.81 9.89 -13.59
N ALA A 78 29.71 10.47 -13.09
CA ALA A 78 28.42 9.80 -13.10
C ALA A 78 28.05 9.41 -14.54
N PRO A 79 27.64 8.15 -14.79
CA PRO A 79 27.13 7.77 -16.10
C PRO A 79 25.95 8.67 -16.45
N ARG A 80 25.99 9.28 -17.64
CA ARG A 80 24.85 10.05 -18.16
C ARG A 80 23.77 9.04 -18.58
N ILE A 81 22.77 8.82 -17.72
CA ILE A 81 21.59 8.06 -18.09
C ILE A 81 20.79 8.91 -19.09
N PRO A 82 20.55 8.44 -20.33
CA PRO A 82 19.66 9.15 -21.24
C PRO A 82 18.30 9.33 -20.56
N GLY A 83 17.74 10.53 -20.61
CA GLY A 83 16.58 10.99 -19.81
C GLY A 83 15.23 10.30 -20.09
N ASN A 84 15.24 9.11 -20.69
CA ASN A 84 14.05 8.29 -20.91
C ASN A 84 14.24 6.97 -20.17
N GLY A 85 14.11 7.02 -18.84
CA GLY A 85 13.93 5.81 -18.05
C GLY A 85 12.69 5.04 -18.53
N PRO A 86 12.58 3.74 -18.24
CA PRO A 86 11.44 2.95 -18.66
C PRO A 86 10.14 3.55 -18.11
N VAL A 87 9.26 4.00 -19.00
CA VAL A 87 7.88 4.35 -18.66
C VAL A 87 7.15 3.05 -18.41
N PHE A 88 6.74 2.82 -17.16
CA PHE A 88 5.94 1.65 -16.81
C PHE A 88 4.50 1.87 -17.29
N ASN A 89 4.23 1.48 -18.54
CA ASN A 89 2.87 1.36 -19.05
C ASN A 89 2.32 0.04 -18.51
N GLY A 90 1.81 0.04 -17.28
CA GLY A 90 1.20 -1.16 -16.70
C GLY A 90 0.09 -1.69 -17.60
N ASP A 91 0.01 -3.00 -17.76
CA ASP A 91 -0.93 -3.66 -18.67
C ASP A 91 -2.34 -3.11 -18.50
N LEU A 92 -2.89 -2.51 -19.56
CA LEU A 92 -4.30 -2.15 -19.61
C LEU A 92 -5.10 -3.43 -19.75
N ARG A 93 -6.18 -3.55 -18.99
CA ARG A 93 -7.03 -4.73 -19.08
C ARG A 93 -7.78 -4.69 -20.40
N VAL A 94 -7.41 -5.57 -21.33
CA VAL A 94 -8.18 -5.74 -22.57
C VAL A 94 -9.49 -6.47 -22.22
N PRO A 95 -10.66 -5.86 -22.48
CA PRO A 95 -11.93 -6.56 -22.35
C PRO A 95 -11.96 -7.79 -23.28
N PRO A 96 -12.60 -8.91 -22.90
CA PRO A 96 -12.83 -10.02 -23.83
C PRO A 96 -13.54 -9.54 -25.10
N ASP A 97 -13.26 -10.14 -26.26
CA ASP A 97 -13.84 -9.72 -27.55
C ASP A 97 -15.38 -9.69 -27.53
N GLU A 98 -16.01 -10.59 -26.76
CA GLU A 98 -17.46 -10.69 -26.59
C GLU A 98 -18.06 -9.61 -25.66
N ALA A 99 -17.23 -8.80 -24.98
CA ALA A 99 -17.70 -7.79 -24.03
C ALA A 99 -18.45 -6.62 -24.69
N GLY A 100 -18.32 -6.44 -26.01
CA GLY A 100 -19.12 -5.48 -26.76
C GLY A 100 -20.54 -5.93 -27.04
N GLU A 101 -20.81 -7.24 -27.02
CA GLU A 101 -22.10 -7.81 -27.44
C GLU A 101 -23.10 -7.93 -26.28
N LEU A 102 -22.58 -8.12 -25.06
CA LEU A 102 -23.40 -8.17 -23.86
C LEU A 102 -23.70 -6.75 -23.33
N SER A 103 -24.99 -6.44 -23.20
CA SER A 103 -25.46 -5.16 -22.67
C SER A 103 -26.28 -5.34 -21.38
N LEU A 104 -26.04 -4.46 -20.41
CA LEU A 104 -26.68 -4.46 -19.10
C LEU A 104 -27.12 -3.04 -18.71
N VAL A 105 -28.01 -2.91 -17.74
CA VAL A 105 -28.36 -1.61 -17.16
C VAL A 105 -27.49 -1.40 -15.92
N LEU A 106 -26.67 -0.35 -15.91
CA LEU A 106 -25.78 -0.06 -14.79
C LEU A 106 -26.56 0.61 -13.66
N GLY A 107 -26.90 -0.13 -12.60
CA GLY A 107 -27.68 0.39 -11.48
C GLY A 107 -26.86 1.21 -10.48
N SER A 108 -25.76 0.63 -10.01
CA SER A 108 -24.86 1.25 -9.04
C SER A 108 -23.44 0.71 -9.22
N VAL A 109 -22.46 1.49 -8.75
CA VAL A 109 -21.05 1.10 -8.69
C VAL A 109 -20.61 1.23 -7.23
N ALA A 110 -19.94 0.21 -6.72
CA ALA A 110 -19.30 0.21 -5.41
C ALA A 110 -17.82 -0.10 -5.61
N VAL A 111 -16.94 0.76 -5.08
CA VAL A 111 -15.50 0.59 -5.19
C VAL A 111 -14.97 0.03 -3.87
N GLU A 112 -14.49 -1.20 -3.89
CA GLU A 112 -13.94 -1.86 -2.71
C GLU A 112 -12.41 -1.74 -2.67
N GLY A 113 -11.85 -1.63 -1.47
CA GLY A 113 -10.39 -1.56 -1.28
C GLY A 113 -9.76 -0.20 -1.61
N SER A 114 -10.56 0.82 -1.94
CA SER A 114 -10.07 2.20 -2.10
C SER A 114 -9.80 2.81 -0.72
N THR A 115 -8.53 3.03 -0.40
CA THR A 115 -8.10 3.73 0.84
C THR A 115 -7.66 5.17 0.59
N VAL A 116 -7.38 5.52 -0.67
CA VAL A 116 -6.85 6.83 -1.06
C VAL A 116 -7.96 7.78 -1.49
N TYR A 117 -8.89 7.33 -2.35
CA TYR A 117 -10.04 8.14 -2.78
C TYR A 117 -11.34 7.67 -2.14
N SER A 118 -12.21 8.62 -1.83
CA SER A 118 -13.58 8.32 -1.41
C SER A 118 -14.49 8.00 -2.61
N ASP A 119 -15.65 7.43 -2.34
CA ASP A 119 -16.65 7.13 -3.37
C ASP A 119 -17.13 8.41 -4.07
N GLU A 120 -17.27 9.52 -3.35
CA GLU A 120 -17.68 10.80 -3.91
C GLU A 120 -16.64 11.38 -4.87
N GLU A 121 -15.36 11.12 -4.61
CA GLU A 121 -14.30 11.54 -5.50
C GLU A 121 -14.31 10.73 -6.80
N LEU A 122 -14.61 9.42 -6.73
CA LEU A 122 -14.62 8.55 -7.90
C LEU A 122 -15.95 8.60 -8.70
N ALA A 123 -17.05 9.02 -8.07
CA ALA A 123 -18.38 9.08 -8.69
C ALA A 123 -18.44 9.81 -10.06
N PRO A 124 -17.74 10.95 -10.26
CA PRO A 124 -17.74 11.63 -11.57
C PRO A 124 -17.21 10.79 -12.73
N LEU A 125 -16.49 9.69 -12.48
CA LEU A 125 -15.95 8.81 -13.51
C LEU A 125 -16.99 7.85 -14.11
N TYR A 126 -18.14 7.65 -13.45
CA TYR A 126 -19.15 6.69 -13.88
C TYR A 126 -20.61 7.16 -13.70
N GLU A 127 -20.85 8.28 -13.03
CA GLU A 127 -22.21 8.78 -12.75
C GLU A 127 -23.03 9.02 -14.03
N ASP A 128 -22.37 9.38 -15.12
CA ASP A 128 -22.97 9.58 -16.43
C ASP A 128 -23.55 8.28 -17.02
N ARG A 129 -23.07 7.12 -16.59
CA ARG A 129 -23.50 5.81 -17.09
C ARG A 129 -24.56 5.15 -16.20
N LEU A 130 -24.81 5.68 -15.00
CA LEU A 130 -25.81 5.15 -14.08
C LEU A 130 -27.22 5.26 -14.68
N GLY A 131 -28.02 4.19 -14.52
CA GLY A 131 -29.37 4.07 -15.04
C GLY A 131 -29.46 3.88 -16.56
N ARG A 132 -28.33 3.77 -17.27
CA ARG A 132 -28.29 3.59 -18.73
C ARG A 132 -27.94 2.15 -19.10
N LYS A 133 -28.32 1.78 -20.32
CA LYS A 133 -27.91 0.54 -20.95
C LYS A 133 -26.47 0.72 -21.46
N VAL A 134 -25.54 -0.05 -20.92
CA VAL A 134 -24.11 -0.02 -21.24
C VAL A 134 -23.64 -1.39 -21.70
N ALA A 135 -22.63 -1.43 -22.58
CA ALA A 135 -21.94 -2.67 -22.92
C ALA A 135 -21.03 -3.11 -21.77
N LEU A 136 -20.72 -4.41 -21.67
CA LEU A 136 -19.75 -4.92 -20.69
C LEU A 136 -18.36 -4.27 -20.87
N ALA A 137 -17.98 -3.97 -22.12
CA ALA A 137 -16.75 -3.22 -22.43
C ALA A 137 -16.71 -1.83 -21.74
N GLU A 138 -17.84 -1.15 -21.59
CA GLU A 138 -17.88 0.15 -20.91
C GLU A 138 -17.67 0.03 -19.41
N VAL A 139 -18.08 -1.09 -18.79
CA VAL A 139 -17.82 -1.38 -17.38
C VAL A 139 -16.32 -1.54 -17.14
N PHE A 140 -15.61 -2.24 -18.04
CA PHE A 140 -14.15 -2.27 -18.01
C PHE A 140 -13.54 -0.89 -18.17
N GLY A 141 -14.11 -0.06 -19.06
CA GLY A 141 -13.68 1.33 -19.21
C GLY A 141 -13.84 2.19 -17.96
N ILE A 142 -14.81 1.91 -17.09
CA ILE A 142 -14.95 2.58 -15.78
C ILE A 142 -13.77 2.19 -14.88
N ALA A 143 -13.45 0.89 -14.81
CA ALA A 143 -12.31 0.42 -14.02
C ALA A 143 -11.00 1.04 -14.50
N ASP A 144 -10.78 1.08 -15.82
CA ASP A 144 -9.60 1.70 -16.42
C ASP A 144 -9.51 3.20 -16.10
N ALA A 145 -10.64 3.92 -16.11
CA ALA A 145 -10.68 5.34 -15.76
C ALA A 145 -10.30 5.58 -14.29
N ILE A 146 -10.77 4.72 -13.37
CA ILE A 146 -10.38 4.76 -11.95
C ILE A 146 -8.89 4.46 -11.82
N THR A 147 -8.39 3.41 -12.45
CA THR A 147 -6.96 3.06 -12.44
C THR A 147 -6.09 4.16 -13.03
N ALA A 148 -6.53 4.81 -14.11
CA ALA A 148 -5.82 5.92 -14.73
C ALA A 148 -5.68 7.10 -13.76
N ARG A 149 -6.71 7.42 -12.98
CA ARG A 149 -6.62 8.45 -11.94
C ARG A 149 -5.56 8.11 -10.90
N TYR A 150 -5.57 6.89 -10.36
CA TYR A 150 -4.54 6.41 -9.44
C TYR A 150 -3.13 6.52 -10.06
N ARG A 151 -2.97 6.12 -11.32
CA ARG A 151 -1.66 6.17 -12.00
C ARG A 151 -1.17 7.60 -12.22
N ASN A 152 -2.07 8.51 -12.59
CA ASN A 152 -1.75 9.94 -12.77
C ASN A 152 -1.25 10.58 -11.47
N ASP A 153 -1.75 10.11 -10.33
CA ASP A 153 -1.35 10.60 -9.00
C ASP A 153 -0.12 9.84 -8.42
N GLY A 154 0.51 8.97 -9.22
CA GLY A 154 1.77 8.29 -8.87
C GLY A 154 1.63 6.86 -8.35
N TYR A 155 0.42 6.32 -8.28
CA TYR A 155 0.17 4.93 -7.87
C TYR A 155 0.28 3.96 -9.06
N ILE A 156 1.51 3.74 -9.53
CA ILE A 156 1.80 2.97 -10.75
C ILE A 156 1.38 1.48 -10.65
N LEU A 157 1.19 0.96 -9.43
CA LEU A 157 0.84 -0.43 -9.17
C LEU A 157 -0.67 -0.67 -8.94
N SER A 158 -1.51 0.35 -9.02
CA SER A 158 -2.96 0.21 -8.87
C SER A 158 -3.62 -0.46 -10.08
N ARG A 159 -4.69 -1.24 -9.85
CA ARG A 159 -5.45 -2.01 -10.85
C ARG A 159 -6.85 -2.40 -10.39
#